data_AF-A0A3D4S311-F1
#
_entry.id   AF-A0A3D4S311-F1
#
_cell.length_a   1.000
_cell.length_b   1.000
_cell.length_c   1.000
_cell.angle_alpha   90.00
_cell.angle_beta   90.00
_cell.angle_gamma   90.00
#
_symmetry.space_group_name_H-M   'P 1'
#
loop_
_entity.id
_entity.type
_entity.pdbx_description
1 polymer ?
#
loop_
_entity_poly.entity_id
_entity_poly.type
_entity_poly.pdbx_seq_one_letter_code
_entity_poly.pdbx_strand_id
1 'polypeptide(L)'
;MNNSNTRKLVGMSILGATGFLLMMITFPVIPGFSFLKIDFSDIPILVGMLLYGPWVGLGAAVIRTILHYIQTGGDMGYPIGDLASLLATISFIFPLYYVIKNKLTLHRYIWASIIATTTLVIVMSVANWFVIMPLYLKLLNFEMGPINELVLMGIAPFNLVKGVLVSAVSGVVVMRLLPVLQRKRIVKSGNANPTK
;
A
#
# COMPACT_ATOMS: atom_id res chain seq x y z
N MET A 1 -28.48 -13.10 -14.27
CA MET A 1 -27.97 -12.81 -12.92
C MET A 1 -26.90 -11.72 -13.01
N ASN A 2 -27.25 -10.46 -12.76
CA ASN A 2 -26.32 -9.33 -12.84
C ASN A 2 -25.73 -9.06 -11.44
N ASN A 3 -24.96 -10.00 -10.90
CA ASN A 3 -24.49 -9.94 -9.51
C ASN A 3 -23.21 -9.12 -9.38
N SER A 4 -23.37 -7.80 -9.30
CA SER A 4 -22.28 -6.86 -9.02
C SER A 4 -21.53 -7.21 -7.73
N ASN A 5 -22.22 -7.75 -6.72
CA ASN A 5 -21.64 -8.17 -5.45
C ASN A 5 -20.74 -9.42 -5.59
N THR A 6 -21.19 -10.45 -6.30
CA THR A 6 -20.36 -11.63 -6.57
C THR A 6 -19.10 -11.24 -7.35
N ARG A 7 -19.22 -10.35 -8.35
CA ARG A 7 -18.06 -9.86 -9.10
C ARG A 7 -17.08 -9.09 -8.22
N LYS A 8 -17.57 -8.24 -7.30
CA LYS A 8 -16.72 -7.52 -6.34
C LYS A 8 -15.99 -8.47 -5.40
N LEU A 9 -16.68 -9.50 -4.91
CA LEU A 9 -16.10 -10.51 -4.01
C LEU A 9 -15.01 -11.31 -4.72
N VAL A 10 -15.29 -11.84 -5.92
CA VAL A 10 -14.28 -12.55 -6.73
C VAL A 10 -13.09 -11.65 -7.06
N GLY A 11 -13.35 -10.39 -7.45
CA GLY A 11 -12.29 -9.42 -7.70
C GLY A 11 -11.42 -9.14 -6.48
N MET A 12 -12.04 -8.97 -5.30
CA MET A 12 -11.35 -8.80 -4.02
C MET A 12 -10.43 -9.98 -3.72
N SER A 13 -10.91 -11.22 -3.87
CA SER A 13 -10.14 -12.44 -3.62
C SER A 13 -8.96 -12.58 -4.56
N ILE A 14 -9.17 -12.39 -5.88
CA ILE A 14 -8.09 -12.49 -6.88
C ILE A 14 -7.01 -11.44 -6.63
N LEU A 15 -7.42 -10.20 -6.35
CA LEU A 15 -6.47 -9.11 -6.10
C LEU A 15 -5.72 -9.28 -4.78
N GLY A 16 -6.38 -9.80 -3.74
CA GLY A 16 -5.72 -10.16 -2.47
C GLY A 16 -4.70 -11.28 -2.65
N ALA A 17 -5.07 -12.35 -3.38
CA ALA A 17 -4.15 -13.44 -3.72
C ALA A 17 -2.97 -12.95 -4.58
N THR A 18 -3.23 -12.09 -5.56
CA THR A 18 -2.16 -11.48 -6.38
C THR A 18 -1.23 -10.62 -5.53
N GLY A 19 -1.80 -9.80 -4.64
CA GLY A 19 -1.03 -9.03 -3.67
C GLY A 19 -0.16 -9.93 -2.80
N PHE A 20 -0.68 -11.07 -2.35
CA PHE A 20 0.08 -12.04 -1.54
C PHE A 20 1.28 -12.59 -2.31
N LEU A 21 1.08 -13.02 -3.56
CA LEU A 21 2.19 -13.51 -4.40
C LEU A 21 3.26 -12.43 -4.61
N LEU A 22 2.86 -11.18 -4.81
CA LEU A 22 3.81 -10.06 -4.92
C LEU A 22 4.51 -9.75 -3.60
N MET A 23 3.84 -9.93 -2.46
CA MET A 23 4.43 -9.71 -1.12
C MET A 23 5.52 -10.74 -0.80
N MET A 24 5.45 -11.95 -1.38
CA MET A 24 6.53 -12.94 -1.30
C MET A 24 7.80 -12.50 -2.04
N ILE A 25 7.67 -11.62 -3.04
CA ILE A 25 8.79 -11.07 -3.81
C ILE A 25 9.19 -9.75 -3.15
N THR A 26 9.97 -9.87 -2.08
CA THR A 26 10.35 -8.73 -1.24
C THR A 26 11.85 -8.68 -1.02
N PHE A 27 12.39 -7.47 -0.84
CA PHE A 27 13.82 -7.24 -0.66
C PHE A 27 14.08 -6.10 0.33
N PRO A 28 15.12 -6.20 1.18
CA PRO A 28 15.53 -5.11 2.05
C PRO A 28 16.21 -4.00 1.23
N VAL A 29 15.96 -2.74 1.59
CA VAL A 29 16.52 -1.58 0.87
C VAL A 29 17.46 -0.74 1.72
N ILE A 30 17.28 -0.75 3.04
CA ILE A 30 18.16 -0.03 3.96
C ILE A 30 19.17 -1.02 4.56
N PRO A 31 20.49 -0.86 4.33
CA PRO A 31 21.52 -1.66 4.99
C PRO A 31 21.38 -1.58 6.52
N GLY A 32 21.50 -2.71 7.21
CA GLY A 32 21.34 -2.80 8.67
C GLY A 32 19.89 -2.95 9.15
N PHE A 33 18.88 -2.79 8.29
CA PHE A 33 17.46 -2.94 8.64
C PHE A 33 16.79 -4.04 7.79
N SER A 34 17.19 -5.30 8.00
CA SER A 34 16.71 -6.45 7.22
C SER A 34 15.20 -6.74 7.35
N PHE A 35 14.58 -6.24 8.43
CA PHE A 35 13.13 -6.31 8.65
C PHE A 35 12.34 -5.28 7.83
N LEU A 36 12.99 -4.22 7.33
CA LEU A 36 12.37 -3.20 6.48
C LEU A 36 12.47 -3.61 5.01
N LYS A 37 11.42 -4.28 4.54
CA LYS A 37 11.39 -4.87 3.21
C LYS A 37 10.39 -4.17 2.29
N ILE A 38 10.80 -3.97 1.04
CA ILE A 38 9.97 -3.38 -0.02
C ILE A 38 9.36 -4.50 -0.86
N ASP A 39 8.11 -4.30 -1.25
CA ASP A 39 7.36 -5.14 -2.17
C ASP A 39 6.38 -4.26 -2.97
N PHE A 40 5.74 -4.84 -3.99
CA PHE A 40 4.78 -4.13 -4.86
C PHE A 40 3.34 -4.67 -4.73
N SER A 41 3.03 -5.30 -3.59
CA SER A 41 1.71 -5.90 -3.34
C SER A 41 0.57 -4.88 -3.22
N ASP A 42 0.90 -3.61 -2.97
CA ASP A 42 -0.07 -2.50 -2.92
C ASP A 42 -0.67 -2.19 -4.30
N ILE A 43 -0.03 -2.61 -5.39
CA ILE A 43 -0.47 -2.32 -6.76
C ILE A 43 -1.80 -3.02 -7.09
N PRO A 44 -1.95 -4.36 -6.98
CA PRO A 44 -3.24 -5.03 -7.15
C PRO A 44 -4.34 -4.44 -6.26
N ILE A 45 -3.99 -4.07 -5.04
CA ILE A 45 -4.93 -3.51 -4.06
C ILE A 45 -5.47 -2.16 -4.55
N LEU A 46 -4.59 -1.26 -4.99
CA LEU A 46 -4.98 0.03 -5.57
C LEU A 46 -5.82 -0.15 -6.84
N VAL A 47 -5.46 -1.12 -7.71
CA VAL A 47 -6.27 -1.48 -8.89
C VAL A 47 -7.68 -1.90 -8.47
N GLY A 48 -7.80 -2.70 -7.41
CA GLY A 48 -9.09 -3.07 -6.82
C GLY A 48 -9.90 -1.88 -6.35
N MET A 49 -9.26 -0.94 -5.65
CA MET A 49 -9.91 0.30 -5.20
C MET A 49 -10.45 1.11 -6.37
N LEU A 50 -9.64 1.27 -7.43
CA LEU A 50 -10.01 2.05 -8.61
C LEU A 50 -11.11 1.37 -9.44
N LEU A 51 -11.16 0.04 -9.49
CA LEU A 51 -12.16 -0.68 -10.29
C LEU A 51 -13.49 -0.92 -9.57
N TYR A 52 -13.44 -1.15 -8.25
CA TYR A 52 -14.57 -1.67 -7.50
C TYR A 52 -14.93 -0.86 -6.25
N GLY A 53 -14.09 0.10 -5.87
CA GLY A 53 -14.28 0.98 -4.72
C GLY A 53 -13.38 0.63 -3.52
N PRO A 54 -13.30 1.52 -2.52
CA PRO A 54 -12.30 1.47 -1.46
C PRO A 54 -12.41 0.20 -0.60
N TRP A 55 -13.62 -0.31 -0.36
CA TRP A 55 -13.86 -1.52 0.42
C TRP A 55 -13.32 -2.78 -0.22
N VAL A 56 -13.27 -2.84 -1.56
CA VAL A 56 -12.68 -3.98 -2.27
C VAL A 56 -11.16 -3.96 -2.15
N GLY A 57 -10.53 -2.79 -2.19
CA GLY A 57 -9.11 -2.69 -1.88
C GLY A 57 -8.79 -3.04 -0.44
N LEU A 58 -9.54 -2.49 0.54
CA LEU A 58 -9.31 -2.83 1.95
C LEU A 58 -9.44 -4.34 2.19
N GLY A 59 -10.49 -4.97 1.67
CA GLY A 59 -10.66 -6.41 1.75
C GLY A 59 -9.52 -7.19 1.09
N ALA A 60 -9.06 -6.76 -0.09
CA ALA A 60 -7.90 -7.37 -0.77
C ALA A 60 -6.61 -7.23 0.06
N ALA A 61 -6.38 -6.08 0.70
CA ALA A 61 -5.24 -5.85 1.59
C ALA A 61 -5.27 -6.79 2.80
N VAL A 62 -6.44 -6.96 3.41
CA VAL A 62 -6.65 -7.89 4.53
C VAL A 62 -6.41 -9.34 4.09
N ILE A 63 -6.98 -9.77 2.96
CA ILE A 63 -6.77 -11.12 2.41
C ILE A 63 -5.28 -11.37 2.17
N ARG A 64 -4.59 -10.44 1.50
CA ARG A 64 -3.14 -10.52 1.28
C ARG A 64 -2.40 -10.75 2.60
N THR A 65 -2.65 -9.90 3.59
CA THR A 65 -1.94 -9.95 4.88
C THR A 65 -2.23 -11.24 5.63
N ILE A 66 -3.47 -11.74 5.61
CA ILE A 66 -3.82 -13.03 6.23
C ILE A 66 -3.10 -14.18 5.55
N LEU A 67 -3.09 -14.21 4.21
CA LEU A 67 -2.40 -15.26 3.45
C LEU A 67 -0.89 -15.23 3.70
N HIS A 68 -0.28 -14.04 3.75
CA HIS A 68 1.13 -13.87 4.06
C HIS A 68 1.47 -14.40 5.45
N TYR A 69 0.69 -14.02 6.46
CA TYR A 69 0.89 -14.50 7.84
C TYR A 69 0.73 -16.02 7.95
N ILE A 70 -0.30 -16.61 7.35
CA ILE A 70 -0.50 -18.07 7.34
C ILE A 70 0.68 -18.79 6.68
N GLN A 71 1.22 -18.24 5.60
CA GLN A 71 2.32 -18.85 4.85
C GLN A 71 3.67 -18.72 5.55
N THR A 72 3.92 -17.61 6.23
CA THR A 72 5.25 -17.30 6.80
C THR A 72 5.34 -17.57 8.30
N GLY A 73 4.21 -17.63 9.01
CA GLY A 73 4.15 -17.74 10.46
C GLY A 73 4.45 -16.42 11.20
N GLY A 74 4.66 -15.31 10.49
CA GLY A 74 5.05 -14.03 11.08
C GLY A 74 6.44 -14.04 11.75
N ASP A 75 6.72 -13.01 12.55
CA ASP A 75 7.98 -12.84 13.25
C ASP A 75 7.94 -13.59 14.58
N MET A 76 8.60 -14.75 14.66
CA MET A 76 8.53 -15.68 15.81
C MET A 76 7.09 -16.04 16.24
N GLY A 77 6.17 -16.19 15.28
CA GLY A 77 4.77 -16.50 15.56
C GLY A 77 3.88 -15.28 15.78
N TYR A 78 4.42 -14.05 15.75
CA TYR A 78 3.65 -12.82 15.91
C TYR A 78 3.46 -12.08 14.57
N PRO A 79 2.25 -11.59 14.25
CA PRO A 79 1.97 -10.89 12.98
C PRO A 79 2.42 -9.41 13.00
N ILE A 80 3.56 -9.08 13.63
CA ILE A 80 3.98 -7.68 13.82
C ILE A 80 4.30 -7.03 12.48
N GLY A 81 5.16 -7.67 11.66
CA GLY A 81 5.47 -7.21 10.30
C GLY A 81 4.24 -7.19 9.39
N ASP A 82 3.37 -8.19 9.49
CA ASP A 82 2.13 -8.29 8.71
C ASP A 82 1.16 -7.13 9.00
N LEU A 83 0.93 -6.82 10.28
CA LEU A 83 0.09 -5.71 10.70
C LEU A 83 0.71 -4.35 10.37
N ALA A 84 2.03 -4.21 10.52
CA ALA A 84 2.76 -3.02 10.09
C ALA A 84 2.64 -2.81 8.58
N SER A 85 2.74 -3.88 7.78
CA SER A 85 2.54 -3.85 6.34
C SER A 85 1.11 -3.45 5.97
N LEU A 86 0.10 -4.00 6.65
CA LEU A 86 -1.30 -3.61 6.42
C LEU A 86 -1.55 -2.14 6.76
N LEU A 87 -1.01 -1.64 7.88
CA LEU A 87 -1.11 -0.23 8.25
C LEU A 87 -0.46 0.66 7.18
N ALA A 88 0.77 0.33 6.76
CA ALA A 88 1.47 1.04 5.69
C ALA A 88 0.64 1.09 4.40
N THR A 89 0.09 -0.05 3.97
CA THR A 89 -0.79 -0.16 2.81
C THR A 89 -1.97 0.81 2.95
N ILE A 90 -2.71 0.78 4.05
CA ILE A 90 -3.89 1.64 4.27
C ILE A 90 -3.48 3.13 4.25
N SER A 91 -2.43 3.49 4.97
CA SER A 91 -1.93 4.87 5.06
C SER A 91 -1.47 5.43 3.71
N PHE A 92 -1.01 4.59 2.80
CA PHE A 92 -0.58 5.00 1.47
C PHE A 92 -1.71 4.99 0.44
N ILE A 93 -2.43 3.87 0.28
CA ILE A 93 -3.38 3.70 -0.84
C ILE A 93 -4.64 4.55 -0.69
N PHE A 94 -5.11 4.81 0.53
CA PHE A 94 -6.33 5.59 0.77
C PHE A 94 -6.18 7.04 0.31
N PRO A 95 -5.20 7.83 0.81
CA PRO A 95 -5.01 9.19 0.33
C PRO A 95 -4.75 9.23 -1.18
N LEU A 96 -3.94 8.30 -1.71
CA LEU A 96 -3.70 8.23 -3.15
C LEU A 96 -5.00 8.07 -3.93
N TYR A 97 -5.83 7.08 -3.56
CA TYR A 97 -7.13 6.81 -4.17
C TYR A 97 -8.06 8.01 -4.09
N TYR A 98 -8.24 8.61 -2.91
CA TYR A 98 -9.18 9.72 -2.72
C TYR A 98 -8.78 10.98 -3.50
N VAL A 99 -7.48 11.21 -3.67
CA VAL A 99 -7.00 12.30 -4.51
C VAL A 99 -7.27 12.01 -5.98
N ILE A 100 -7.13 10.79 -6.50
CA ILE A 100 -7.31 10.53 -7.95
C ILE A 100 -8.71 10.08 -8.39
N LYS A 101 -9.57 9.60 -7.47
CA LYS A 101 -10.84 8.91 -7.81
C LYS A 101 -11.78 9.68 -8.75
N ASN A 102 -11.84 11.01 -8.67
CA ASN A 102 -12.78 11.80 -9.46
C ASN A 102 -12.22 12.21 -10.84
N LYS A 103 -10.91 12.40 -10.93
CA LYS A 103 -10.18 12.87 -12.11
C LYS A 103 -8.75 12.33 -12.05
N LEU A 104 -8.35 11.58 -13.07
CA LEU A 104 -6.99 11.03 -13.16
C LEU A 104 -6.26 11.73 -14.29
N THR A 105 -5.24 12.50 -13.91
CA THR A 105 -4.25 13.11 -14.80
C THR A 105 -2.87 12.87 -14.21
N LEU A 106 -1.82 12.98 -15.02
CA LEU A 106 -0.45 12.85 -14.53
C LEU A 106 -0.16 13.80 -13.37
N HIS A 107 -0.53 15.08 -13.51
CA HIS A 107 -0.37 16.08 -12.45
C HIS A 107 -1.10 15.68 -11.15
N ARG A 108 -2.36 15.23 -11.23
CA ARG A 108 -3.14 14.85 -10.05
C ARG A 108 -2.59 13.58 -9.41
N TYR A 109 -2.03 12.67 -10.20
CA TYR A 109 -1.37 11.47 -9.71
C TYR A 109 -0.06 11.79 -8.97
N ILE A 110 0.74 12.73 -9.48
CA ILE A 110 1.96 13.21 -8.80
C ILE A 110 1.60 13.80 -7.43
N TRP A 111 0.61 14.70 -7.38
CA TRP A 111 0.13 15.26 -6.11
C TRP A 111 -0.42 14.19 -5.15
N ALA A 112 -1.18 13.22 -5.67
CA ALA A 112 -1.67 12.10 -4.88
C ALA A 112 -0.52 11.28 -4.27
N SER A 113 0.54 11.04 -5.04
CA SER A 113 1.73 10.29 -4.63
C SER A 113 2.49 11.01 -3.51
N ILE A 114 2.62 12.34 -3.60
CA ILE A 114 3.25 13.16 -2.55
C ILE A 114 2.43 13.08 -1.25
N ILE A 115 1.12 13.33 -1.33
CA ILE A 115 0.23 13.27 -0.16
C ILE A 115 0.25 11.87 0.47
N ALA A 116 0.20 10.82 -0.35
CA ALA A 116 0.21 9.44 0.11
C ALA A 116 1.53 9.05 0.77
N THR A 117 2.67 9.45 0.18
CA THR A 117 4.00 9.18 0.74
C THR A 117 4.20 9.91 2.06
N THR A 118 3.82 11.19 2.14
CA THR A 118 3.88 11.96 3.40
C THR A 118 3.00 11.32 4.47
N THR A 119 1.77 10.90 4.11
CA THR A 119 0.86 10.20 5.03
C THR A 119 1.47 8.90 5.55
N LEU A 120 2.04 8.10 4.65
CA LEU A 120 2.73 6.85 4.98
C LEU A 120 3.88 7.09 5.97
N VAL A 121 4.76 8.06 5.68
CA VAL A 121 5.91 8.38 6.54
C VAL A 121 5.46 8.82 7.93
N ILE A 122 4.48 9.72 8.03
CA ILE A 122 3.98 10.21 9.32
C ILE A 122 3.36 9.07 10.12
N VAL A 123 2.41 8.32 9.53
CA VAL A 123 1.71 7.26 10.25
C VAL A 123 2.66 6.16 10.68
N MET A 124 3.56 5.72 9.80
CA MET A 124 4.50 4.65 10.13
C MET A 124 5.55 5.11 11.15
N SER A 125 5.99 6.36 11.12
CA SER A 125 6.92 6.88 12.13
C SER A 125 6.25 6.95 13.51
N VAL A 126 5.03 7.49 13.59
CA VAL A 126 4.26 7.56 14.85
C VAL A 126 3.95 6.16 15.38
N ALA A 127 3.43 5.26 14.52
CA ALA A 127 3.08 3.91 14.92
C ALA A 127 4.32 3.13 15.40
N ASN A 128 5.47 3.30 14.76
CA ASN A 128 6.70 2.67 15.21
C ASN A 128 7.26 3.28 16.48
N TRP A 129 7.16 4.59 16.68
CA TRP A 129 7.62 5.23 17.91
C TRP A 129 6.88 4.70 19.14
N PHE A 130 5.54 4.63 19.06
CA PHE A 130 4.72 4.36 20.24
C PHE A 130 4.33 2.89 20.42
N VAL A 131 4.24 2.12 19.33
CA VAL A 131 3.60 0.79 19.37
C VAL A 131 4.48 -0.28 18.72
N ILE A 132 4.75 -0.18 17.42
CA ILE A 132 5.32 -1.29 16.64
C ILE A 132 6.76 -1.60 17.07
N MET A 133 7.65 -0.60 17.14
CA MET A 133 9.05 -0.85 17.52
C MET A 133 9.19 -1.28 18.99
N PRO A 134 8.56 -0.61 19.99
CA PRO A 134 8.58 -1.09 21.36
C PRO A 134 8.09 -2.54 21.51
N LEU A 135 7.01 -2.89 20.80
CA LEU A 135 6.45 -4.24 20.84
C LEU A 135 7.39 -5.26 20.19
N TYR A 136 7.98 -4.91 19.04
CA TYR A 136 8.92 -5.76 18.31
C TYR A 136 10.17 -6.08 19.15
N LEU A 137 10.80 -5.07 19.76
CA LEU A 137 11.98 -5.27 20.61
C LEU A 137 11.67 -6.10 21.85
N LYS A 138 10.51 -5.85 22.49
CA LYS A 138 10.08 -6.58 23.69
C LYS A 138 9.74 -8.04 23.41
N LEU A 139 9.01 -8.34 22.34
CA LEU A 139 8.56 -9.70 22.05
C LEU A 139 9.68 -10.58 21.49
N LEU A 140 10.60 -10.00 20.73
CA LEU A 140 11.69 -10.74 20.08
C LEU A 140 12.99 -10.73 20.90
N ASN A 141 12.99 -10.10 22.09
CA ASN A 141 14.17 -9.90 22.94
C ASN A 141 15.37 -9.34 22.16
N PHE A 142 15.11 -8.38 21.27
CA PHE A 142 16.16 -7.70 20.53
C PHE A 142 16.60 -6.44 21.26
N GLU A 143 17.92 -6.31 21.42
CA GLU A 143 18.55 -5.07 21.83
C GLU A 143 18.99 -4.31 20.58
N MET A 144 18.20 -3.30 20.23
CA MET A 144 18.56 -2.32 19.21
C MET A 144 18.79 -0.96 19.88
N GLY A 145 19.43 -0.04 19.16
CA GLY A 145 19.65 1.32 19.63
C GLY A 145 18.35 2.08 20.00
N PRO A 146 18.47 3.34 20.43
CA PRO A 146 17.33 4.14 20.88
C PRO A 146 16.20 4.18 19.85
N ILE A 147 14.95 3.98 20.28
CA ILE A 147 13.78 3.89 19.38
C ILE A 147 13.64 5.14 18.51
N ASN A 148 13.90 6.32 19.06
CA ASN A 148 13.91 7.59 18.32
C ASN A 148 14.90 7.58 17.16
N GLU A 149 16.09 7.02 17.34
CA GLU A 149 17.10 6.91 16.28
C GLU A 149 16.69 5.88 15.23
N LEU A 150 16.16 4.72 15.65
CA LEU A 150 15.64 3.70 14.71
C LEU A 150 14.51 4.27 13.85
N VAL A 151 13.61 5.04 14.45
CA VAL A 151 12.50 5.66 13.74
C VAL A 151 13.02 6.71 12.75
N LEU A 152 13.90 7.61 13.20
CA LEU A 152 14.36 8.74 12.40
C LEU A 152 15.33 8.32 11.28
N MET A 153 16.24 7.39 11.55
CA MET A 153 17.30 6.98 10.64
C MET A 153 16.97 5.73 9.81
N GLY A 154 16.03 4.91 10.27
CA GLY A 154 15.61 3.69 9.58
C GLY A 154 14.21 3.80 9.00
N ILE A 155 13.20 3.96 9.86
CA ILE A 155 11.79 3.78 9.50
C ILE A 155 11.26 4.91 8.63
N ALA A 156 11.52 6.16 8.99
CA ALA A 156 11.11 7.32 8.21
C ALA A 156 11.74 7.32 6.79
N PRO A 157 13.07 7.17 6.61
CA PRO A 157 13.66 7.14 5.28
C PRO A 157 13.24 5.89 4.48
N PHE A 158 13.09 4.73 5.12
CA PHE A 158 12.54 3.55 4.46
C PHE A 158 11.14 3.81 3.89
N ASN A 159 10.23 4.38 4.68
CA ASN A 159 8.86 4.65 4.23
C ASN A 159 8.80 5.73 3.14
N LEU A 160 9.73 6.69 3.16
CA LEU A 160 9.89 7.66 2.08
C LEU A 160 10.29 6.97 0.77
N VAL A 161 11.32 6.11 0.81
CA VAL A 161 11.77 5.33 -0.35
C VAL A 161 10.67 4.40 -0.85
N LYS A 162 9.98 3.69 0.05
CA LYS A 162 8.83 2.85 -0.28
C LYS A 162 7.74 3.64 -0.99
N GLY A 163 7.33 4.79 -0.45
CA GLY A 163 6.30 5.63 -1.05
C GLY A 163 6.68 6.10 -2.46
N VAL A 164 7.93 6.50 -2.68
CA VAL A 164 8.42 6.91 -4.02
C VAL A 164 8.41 5.74 -5.00
N LEU A 165 8.99 4.59 -4.63
CA LEU A 165 9.09 3.42 -5.51
C LEU A 165 7.70 2.85 -5.86
N VAL A 166 6.84 2.68 -4.85
CA VAL A 166 5.49 2.17 -5.05
C VAL A 166 4.69 3.16 -5.91
N SER A 167 4.80 4.48 -5.68
CA SER A 167 4.15 5.51 -6.51
C SER A 167 4.59 5.45 -7.97
N ALA A 168 5.89 5.28 -8.23
CA ALA A 168 6.43 5.21 -9.58
C ALA A 168 5.89 3.99 -10.34
N VAL A 169 5.96 2.81 -9.74
CA VAL A 169 5.51 1.57 -10.40
C VAL A 169 3.99 1.54 -10.54
N SER A 170 3.25 1.91 -9.49
CA SER A 170 1.78 1.98 -9.57
C SER A 170 1.32 3.04 -10.57
N GLY A 171 2.08 4.12 -10.79
CA GLY A 171 1.74 5.16 -11.76
C GLY A 171 1.69 4.63 -13.18
N VAL A 172 2.64 3.79 -13.57
CA VAL A 172 2.65 3.13 -14.89
C VAL A 172 1.39 2.28 -15.07
N VAL A 173 1.02 1.51 -14.04
CA VAL A 173 -0.16 0.63 -14.08
C VAL A 173 -1.46 1.45 -14.12
N VAL A 174 -1.58 2.46 -13.27
CA VAL A 174 -2.76 3.33 -13.18
C VAL A 174 -3.00 4.09 -14.49
N MET A 175 -1.95 4.61 -15.11
CA MET A 175 -2.06 5.31 -16.40
C MET A 175 -2.48 4.36 -17.54
N ARG A 176 -2.00 3.11 -17.53
CA ARG A 176 -2.46 2.09 -18.49
C ARG A 176 -3.92 1.66 -18.28
N LEU A 177 -4.42 1.73 -17.04
CA LEU A 177 -5.81 1.42 -16.70
C LEU A 177 -6.79 2.56 -16.99
N LEU A 178 -6.30 3.78 -17.25
CA LEU A 178 -7.12 4.97 -17.49
C LEU A 178 -8.25 4.74 -18.53
N PRO A 179 -8.02 4.11 -19.70
CA PRO A 179 -9.08 3.88 -20.69
C PRO A 179 -10.19 2.94 -20.18
N VAL A 180 -9.87 2.03 -19.27
CA VAL A 180 -10.86 1.13 -18.64
C VAL A 180 -11.67 1.87 -17.59
N LEU A 181 -11.00 2.69 -16.77
CA LEU A 181 -11.64 3.51 -15.73
C LEU A 181 -12.61 4.53 -16.30
N GLN A 182 -12.23 5.17 -17.41
CA GLN A 182 -13.08 6.14 -18.13
C GLN A 182 -14.30 5.46 -18.77
N ARG A 183 -14.13 4.29 -19.40
CA ARG A 183 -15.26 3.52 -19.98
C ARG A 183 -16.30 3.16 -18.94
N LYS A 184 -15.88 2.84 -17.71
CA LYS A 184 -16.78 2.54 -16.59
C LYS A 184 -17.34 3.79 -15.91
N ARG A 185 -17.03 4.99 -16.40
CA ARG A 185 -17.36 6.30 -15.79
C ARG A 185 -16.93 6.42 -14.33
N ILE A 186 -15.89 5.69 -13.92
CA ILE A 186 -15.37 5.74 -12.56
C ILE A 186 -14.55 7.02 -12.34
N VAL A 187 -13.89 7.49 -13.40
CA VAL A 187 -13.06 8.70 -13.38
C VAL A 187 -13.38 9.56 -14.60
N LYS A 188 -13.51 10.88 -14.45
CA LYS A 188 -13.72 11.80 -15.57
C LYS A 188 -12.46 11.93 -16.44
N SER A 189 -12.63 12.05 -17.77
CA SER A 189 -11.53 12.32 -18.70
C SER A 189 -10.84 13.64 -18.34
N GLY A 190 -9.51 13.59 -18.19
CA GLY A 190 -8.69 14.76 -17.94
C GLY A 190 -8.49 15.67 -19.14
N ASN A 191 -8.68 15.13 -20.35
CA ASN A 191 -8.59 15.85 -21.61
C ASN A 191 -9.99 16.12 -22.15
N ALA A 192 -10.62 17.15 -21.60
CA ALA A 192 -11.45 18.03 -22.41
C ALA A 192 -10.68 19.36 -22.42
N ASN A 193 -9.85 19.56 -23.45
CA ASN A 193 -9.57 20.91 -23.89
C ASN A 193 -10.92 21.40 -24.44
N PRO A 194 -11.58 22.41 -23.85
CA PRO A 194 -12.59 23.13 -24.59
C PRO A 194 -11.81 23.94 -25.64
N THR A 195 -11.57 23.35 -26.81
CA THR A 195 -11.20 24.16 -27.98
C THR A 195 -12.41 25.00 -28.34
N LYS A 196 -12.34 26.30 -28.03
CA LYS A 196 -12.57 27.41 -28.96
C LYS A 196 -12.27 28.73 -28.25
#